data_AF-A0AAP0NQ05-F1
#
_entry.id   AF-A0AAP0NQ05-F1
#
_cell.length_a   1.000
_cell.length_b   1.000
_cell.length_c   1.000
_cell.angle_alpha   90.00
_cell.angle_beta   90.00
_cell.angle_gamma   90.00
#
_symmetry.space_group_name_H-M   'P 1'
#
loop_
_entity.id
_entity.type
_entity.pdbx_description
1 polymer ?
#
loop_
_entity_poly.entity_id
_entity_poly.type
_entity_poly.pdbx_seq_one_letter_code
_entity_poly.pdbx_strand_id
1 'polypeptide(L)'
;MADMICENVEGMPPWRRIPVNLNAIHLKNSLSDPQSNLASWIFPTTYSLGFVCKFAGVSCWNDRGNRVLAVNLSSMSLRGPITDSLRLCTSLQMLNLSGNFLSGNIPSQICSWLPYLVILDLSRNNLTGPIPAEVANCKYLNELVLDGNRLSGLIPDEIFRLK
;
A
#
# COMPACT_ATOMS: atom_id res chain seq x y z
N MET A 1 11.39 -8.09 14.09
CA MET A 1 10.98 -6.70 14.37
C MET A 1 11.67 -5.84 13.32
N ALA A 2 10.90 -5.34 12.34
CA ALA A 2 11.17 -4.34 11.28
C ALA A 2 12.42 -4.53 10.38
N ASP A 3 12.52 -4.22 9.09
CA ASP A 3 11.67 -3.81 7.96
C ASP A 3 12.64 -3.88 6.76
N MET A 4 12.24 -4.29 5.53
CA MET A 4 13.22 -4.31 4.41
C MET A 4 12.64 -4.23 2.99
N ILE A 5 11.66 -3.35 2.76
CA ILE A 5 11.39 -2.80 1.41
C ILE A 5 11.58 -1.27 1.34
N CYS A 6 11.76 -0.55 2.45
CA CYS A 6 11.67 0.93 2.43
C CYS A 6 12.84 1.73 3.05
N GLU A 7 13.98 1.12 3.43
CA GLU A 7 15.17 1.86 3.91
C GLU A 7 16.39 1.77 2.98
N ASN A 8 17.19 2.84 2.97
CA ASN A 8 18.46 2.97 2.25
C ASN A 8 19.44 1.85 2.65
N VAL A 9 20.11 1.26 1.67
CA VAL A 9 21.01 0.09 1.85
C VAL A 9 22.45 0.47 2.22
N GLU A 10 22.75 1.75 2.43
CA GLU A 10 24.10 2.20 2.77
C GLU A 10 24.44 1.88 4.23
N GLY A 11 25.27 0.86 4.46
CA GLY A 11 25.90 0.57 5.75
C GLY A 11 25.50 -0.72 6.48
N MET A 12 24.65 -1.59 5.93
CA MET A 12 24.26 -2.83 6.62
C MET A 12 25.22 -4.02 6.38
N PRO A 13 25.52 -4.84 7.42
CA PRO A 13 26.37 -6.01 7.30
C PRO A 13 25.71 -7.15 6.47
N PRO A 14 26.50 -8.01 5.79
CA PRO A 14 26.01 -8.97 4.79
C PRO A 14 24.91 -9.93 5.26
N TRP A 15 24.89 -10.27 6.55
CA TRP A 15 24.03 -11.31 7.14
C TRP A 15 22.68 -10.79 7.64
N ARG A 16 22.45 -9.46 7.68
CA ARG A 16 21.16 -8.84 8.03
C ARG A 16 20.28 -8.52 6.81
N ARG A 17 20.70 -8.91 5.61
CA ARG A 17 19.91 -8.77 4.38
C ARG A 17 18.76 -9.78 4.40
N ILE A 18 17.63 -9.42 5.03
CA ILE A 18 16.37 -10.13 4.81
C ILE A 18 16.06 -10.04 3.31
N PRO A 19 15.63 -11.09 2.61
CA PRO A 19 15.31 -10.96 1.21
C PRO A 19 14.21 -9.91 0.98
N VAL A 20 14.55 -8.83 0.27
CA VAL A 20 13.61 -7.84 -0.34
C VAL A 20 12.51 -8.55 -1.16
N ASN A 21 12.74 -9.83 -1.50
CA ASN A 21 11.82 -10.76 -2.13
C ASN A 21 10.49 -10.97 -1.36
N LEU A 22 10.40 -10.71 -0.05
CA LEU A 22 9.21 -11.06 0.73
C LEU A 22 8.01 -10.09 0.56
N ASN A 23 8.20 -8.76 0.53
CA ASN A 23 7.06 -7.89 0.87
C ASN A 23 6.11 -7.55 -0.29
N ALA A 24 6.62 -7.34 -1.52
CA ALA A 24 5.73 -7.21 -2.68
C ALA A 24 5.13 -8.57 -3.10
N ILE A 25 5.77 -9.69 -2.73
CA ILE A 25 5.14 -11.02 -2.79
C ILE A 25 3.97 -11.09 -1.81
N HIS A 26 4.12 -10.60 -0.58
CA HIS A 26 3.03 -10.57 0.39
C HIS A 26 1.84 -9.73 -0.08
N LEU A 27 2.07 -8.55 -0.67
CA LEU A 27 0.98 -7.73 -1.23
C LEU A 27 0.30 -8.46 -2.40
N LYS A 28 1.08 -8.95 -3.37
CA LYS A 28 0.56 -9.71 -4.52
C LYS A 28 -0.24 -10.95 -4.10
N ASN A 29 0.24 -11.68 -3.09
CA ASN A 29 -0.43 -12.89 -2.60
C ASN A 29 -1.63 -12.57 -1.69
N SER A 30 -1.70 -11.36 -1.12
CA SER A 30 -2.83 -10.94 -0.29
C SER A 30 -4.05 -10.53 -1.11
N LEU A 31 -3.85 -10.17 -2.38
CA LEU A 31 -4.91 -9.77 -3.29
C LEU A 31 -5.19 -10.89 -4.30
N SER A 32 -6.48 -11.11 -4.58
CA SER A 32 -6.87 -11.98 -5.68
C SER A 32 -6.81 -11.18 -6.99
N ASP A 33 -5.94 -11.62 -7.89
CA ASP A 33 -5.70 -11.01 -9.21
C ASP A 33 -6.16 -11.97 -10.34
N PRO A 34 -7.48 -12.06 -10.61
CA PRO A 34 -8.02 -13.03 -11.56
C PRO A 34 -7.62 -12.75 -13.02
N GLN A 35 -7.23 -11.52 -13.34
CA GLN A 35 -6.83 -11.10 -14.69
C GLN A 35 -5.32 -11.08 -14.89
N SER A 36 -4.55 -11.47 -13.86
CA SER A 36 -3.09 -11.44 -13.90
C SER A 36 -2.51 -10.04 -14.21
N ASN A 37 -3.18 -8.98 -13.75
CA ASN A 37 -2.73 -7.60 -13.93
C ASN A 37 -1.40 -7.32 -13.19
N LEU A 38 -1.08 -8.09 -12.15
CA LEU A 38 0.18 -8.07 -11.42
C LEU A 38 1.19 -9.11 -11.95
N ALA A 39 0.99 -9.68 -13.15
CA ALA A 39 1.91 -10.67 -13.73
C ALA A 39 3.34 -10.13 -13.90
N SER A 40 3.48 -8.84 -14.20
CA SER A 40 4.78 -8.16 -14.37
C SER A 40 5.60 -8.07 -13.07
N TRP A 41 4.97 -8.31 -11.92
CA TRP A 41 5.65 -8.36 -10.63
C TRP A 41 6.38 -9.69 -10.50
N ILE A 42 7.51 -9.76 -11.21
CA ILE A 42 8.42 -10.90 -11.26
C ILE A 42 9.56 -10.63 -10.30
N PHE A 43 9.76 -11.55 -9.36
CA PHE A 43 10.79 -11.43 -8.34
C PHE A 43 12.07 -12.13 -8.81
N PRO A 44 13.16 -11.39 -9.04
CA PRO A 44 14.40 -12.00 -9.49
C PRO A 44 15.01 -12.86 -8.37
N THR A 45 15.61 -13.99 -8.75
CA THR A 45 16.34 -14.87 -7.83
C THR A 45 17.64 -14.26 -7.32
N THR A 46 18.15 -13.24 -8.02
CA THR A 46 19.34 -12.46 -7.65
C THR A 46 18.95 -11.03 -7.30
N TYR A 47 19.56 -10.50 -6.23
CA TYR A 47 19.31 -9.13 -5.80
C TYR A 47 19.85 -8.14 -6.83
N SER A 48 18.96 -7.33 -7.39
CA SER A 48 19.30 -6.11 -8.12
C SER A 48 18.67 -4.92 -7.41
N LEU A 49 19.41 -3.82 -7.25
CA LEU A 49 18.85 -2.60 -6.67
C LEU A 49 17.80 -2.02 -7.62
N GLY A 50 16.71 -1.47 -7.08
CA GLY A 50 15.66 -0.79 -7.85
C GLY A 50 14.73 -1.71 -8.63
N PHE A 51 14.80 -3.04 -8.46
CA PHE A 51 13.95 -3.96 -9.22
C PHE A 51 12.45 -3.75 -8.96
N VAL A 52 12.07 -3.42 -7.72
CA VAL A 52 10.66 -3.15 -7.34
C VAL A 52 10.10 -1.91 -8.05
N CYS A 53 10.97 -0.98 -8.44
CA CYS A 53 10.59 0.24 -9.15
C CYS A 53 10.22 -0.01 -10.62
N LYS A 54 10.48 -1.23 -11.11
CA LYS A 54 10.06 -1.68 -12.46
C LYS A 54 8.67 -2.30 -12.46
N PHE A 55 8.08 -2.51 -11.29
CA PHE A 55 6.76 -3.12 -11.18
C PHE A 55 5.70 -2.13 -11.66
N ALA A 56 4.74 -2.66 -12.42
CA ALA A 56 3.62 -1.86 -12.90
C ALA A 56 2.90 -1.21 -11.71
N GLY A 57 2.68 0.10 -11.80
CA GLY A 57 2.03 0.89 -10.75
C GLY A 57 2.93 1.31 -9.59
N VAL A 58 4.20 0.88 -9.54
CA VAL A 58 5.12 1.26 -8.46
C VAL A 58 5.99 2.43 -8.90
N SER A 59 6.07 3.47 -8.08
CA SER A 59 7.02 4.58 -8.26
C SER A 59 7.93 4.70 -7.04
N CYS A 60 9.21 4.91 -7.30
CA CYS A 60 10.25 5.02 -6.28
C CYS A 60 10.85 6.43 -6.22
N TRP A 61 11.54 6.73 -5.13
CA TRP A 61 12.29 7.99 -4.98
C TRP A 61 13.36 8.16 -6.07
N ASN A 62 14.03 7.07 -6.45
CA ASN A 62 14.94 7.03 -7.59
C ASN A 62 15.04 5.60 -8.16
N ASP A 63 15.53 5.47 -9.39
CA ASP A 63 15.62 4.18 -10.10
C ASP A 63 16.69 3.23 -9.54
N ARG A 64 17.49 3.69 -8.57
CA ARG A 64 18.60 2.93 -7.97
C ARG A 64 18.31 2.44 -6.56
N GLY A 65 17.20 2.86 -5.96
CA GLY A 65 16.82 2.53 -4.60
C GLY A 65 15.52 1.74 -4.57
N ASN A 66 15.29 0.96 -3.52
CA ASN A 66 14.04 0.22 -3.34
C ASN A 66 12.96 1.04 -2.61
N ARG A 67 13.19 2.34 -2.38
CA ARG A 67 12.28 3.18 -1.62
C ARG A 67 11.05 3.54 -2.44
N VAL A 68 9.98 2.79 -2.24
CA VAL A 68 8.67 3.01 -2.85
C VAL A 68 8.00 4.24 -2.22
N LEU A 69 7.52 5.15 -3.08
CA LEU A 69 6.81 6.35 -2.67
C LEU A 69 5.34 6.33 -3.11
N ALA A 70 5.05 5.72 -4.25
CA ALA A 70 3.68 5.60 -4.74
C ALA A 70 3.39 4.20 -5.26
N VAL A 71 2.18 3.73 -4.97
CA VAL A 71 1.60 2.50 -5.51
C VAL A 71 0.25 2.86 -6.10
N ASN A 72 0.14 2.73 -7.42
CA ASN A 72 -1.09 2.91 -8.18
C ASN A 72 -1.50 1.57 -8.80
N LEU A 73 -2.47 0.92 -8.18
CA LEU A 73 -3.09 -0.32 -8.67
C LEU A 73 -4.55 -0.07 -9.08
N SER A 74 -4.86 1.16 -9.51
CA SER A 74 -6.21 1.51 -9.91
C SER A 74 -6.68 0.71 -11.12
N SER A 75 -7.97 0.35 -11.14
CA SER A 75 -8.62 -0.33 -12.27
C SER A 75 -7.96 -1.66 -12.68
N MET A 76 -7.38 -2.40 -11.74
CA MET A 76 -6.68 -3.67 -11.99
C MET A 76 -7.55 -4.92 -11.68
N SER A 77 -8.87 -4.76 -11.55
CA SER A 77 -9.81 -5.85 -11.22
C SER A 77 -9.42 -6.67 -9.98
N LEU A 78 -8.67 -6.07 -9.05
CA LEU A 78 -8.16 -6.74 -7.86
C LEU A 78 -9.30 -7.02 -6.87
N ARG A 79 -9.19 -8.14 -6.16
CA ARG A 79 -10.20 -8.63 -5.22
C ARG A 79 -9.59 -8.95 -3.87
N GLY A 80 -10.45 -9.09 -2.86
CA GLY A 80 -10.06 -9.46 -1.51
C GLY A 80 -9.93 -8.26 -0.57
N PRO A 81 -9.56 -8.50 0.69
CA PRO A 81 -9.46 -7.46 1.69
C PRO A 81 -8.17 -6.66 1.61
N ILE A 82 -8.21 -5.44 2.14
CA ILE A 82 -6.99 -4.68 2.47
C ILE A 82 -6.40 -5.31 3.73
N THR A 83 -5.16 -5.81 3.64
CA THR A 83 -4.49 -6.53 4.73
C THR A 83 -3.23 -5.81 5.18
N ASP A 84 -2.60 -6.33 6.24
CA ASP A 84 -1.35 -5.82 6.79
C ASP A 84 -0.13 -6.00 5.86
N SER A 85 -0.31 -6.59 4.67
CA SER A 85 0.73 -6.65 3.63
C SER A 85 1.26 -5.26 3.24
N LEU A 86 0.45 -4.21 3.42
CA LEU A 86 0.83 -2.81 3.21
C LEU A 86 1.77 -2.25 4.28
N ARG A 87 1.82 -2.83 5.49
CA ARG A 87 2.66 -2.37 6.62
C ARG A 87 4.14 -2.27 6.29
N LEU A 88 4.58 -3.02 5.28
CA LEU A 88 5.98 -3.14 4.91
C LEU A 88 6.43 -2.05 3.92
N CYS A 89 5.51 -1.18 3.48
CA CYS A 89 5.75 -0.02 2.61
C CYS A 89 5.78 1.30 3.41
N THR A 90 6.60 1.37 4.46
CA THR A 90 6.54 2.50 5.42
C THR A 90 6.79 3.86 4.78
N SER A 91 7.61 3.96 3.72
CA SER A 91 7.89 5.22 3.01
C SER A 91 6.78 5.70 2.06
N LEU A 92 5.69 4.95 1.92
CA LEU A 92 4.64 5.22 0.94
C LEU A 92 3.93 6.54 1.26
N GLN A 93 3.79 7.39 0.23
CA GLN A 93 3.11 8.68 0.28
C GLN A 93 1.81 8.66 -0.51
N MET A 94 1.71 7.83 -1.55
CA MET A 94 0.48 7.68 -2.34
C MET A 94 0.11 6.21 -2.46
N LEU A 95 -1.14 5.90 -2.09
CA LEU A 95 -1.77 4.61 -2.36
C LEU A 95 -3.07 4.85 -3.12
N ASN A 96 -3.09 4.41 -4.38
CA ASN A 96 -4.31 4.39 -5.18
C ASN A 96 -4.71 2.94 -5.48
N LEU A 97 -5.85 2.53 -4.92
CA LEU A 97 -6.50 1.24 -5.14
C LEU A 97 -7.89 1.39 -5.77
N SER A 98 -8.18 2.55 -6.35
CA SER A 98 -9.50 2.87 -6.88
C SER A 98 -9.95 1.97 -8.03
N GLY A 99 -11.26 1.81 -8.20
CA GLY A 99 -11.81 1.09 -9.36
C GLY A 99 -11.50 -0.41 -9.36
N ASN A 100 -11.35 -1.02 -8.19
CA ASN A 100 -11.15 -2.45 -8.03
C ASN A 100 -12.40 -3.12 -7.42
N PHE A 101 -12.31 -4.40 -7.08
CA PHE A 101 -13.35 -5.18 -6.41
C PHE A 101 -12.93 -5.55 -4.98
N LEU A 102 -12.18 -4.68 -4.30
CA LEU A 102 -11.74 -4.91 -2.92
C LEU A 102 -12.94 -4.95 -1.97
N SER A 103 -12.88 -5.81 -0.95
CA SER A 103 -14.00 -6.07 -0.04
C SER A 103 -13.57 -6.07 1.43
N GLY A 104 -14.53 -6.21 2.34
CA GLY A 104 -14.26 -6.11 3.77
C GLY A 104 -14.12 -4.66 4.24
N ASN A 105 -13.55 -4.47 5.42
CA ASN A 105 -13.46 -3.16 6.07
C ASN A 105 -12.18 -2.41 5.68
N ILE A 106 -12.23 -1.07 5.79
CA ILE A 106 -11.01 -0.27 5.86
C ILE A 106 -10.31 -0.62 7.18
N PRO A 107 -9.04 -1.06 7.18
CA PRO A 107 -8.35 -1.41 8.42
C PRO A 107 -8.07 -0.17 9.28
N SER A 108 -8.39 -0.22 10.57
CA SER A 108 -8.10 0.89 11.49
C SER A 108 -6.59 1.12 11.66
N GLN A 109 -5.76 0.12 11.37
CA GLN A 109 -4.31 0.20 11.43
C GLN A 109 -3.66 0.79 10.17
N ILE A 110 -4.42 1.20 9.16
CA ILE A 110 -3.87 1.67 7.87
C ILE A 110 -2.84 2.82 8.05
N CYS A 111 -3.08 3.73 8.99
CA CYS A 111 -2.15 4.82 9.31
C CYS A 111 -0.94 4.36 10.14
N SER A 112 -1.07 3.28 10.90
CA SER A 112 0.08 2.66 11.58
C SER A 112 0.96 1.89 10.58
N TRP A 113 0.37 1.38 9.50
CA TRP A 113 1.08 0.70 8.42
C TRP A 113 1.79 1.68 7.49
N LEU A 114 1.15 2.83 7.21
CA LEU A 114 1.58 3.82 6.23
C LEU A 114 1.71 5.20 6.89
N PRO A 115 2.71 5.41 7.77
CA PRO A 115 2.81 6.61 8.60
C PRO A 115 3.12 7.90 7.82
N TYR A 116 3.57 7.80 6.57
CA TYR A 116 3.89 8.94 5.70
C TYR A 116 2.88 9.13 4.56
N LEU A 117 1.71 8.48 4.62
CA LEU A 117 0.70 8.56 3.58
C LEU A 117 0.14 9.97 3.46
N VAL A 118 0.10 10.48 2.23
CA VAL A 118 -0.39 11.81 1.84
C VAL A 118 -1.70 11.70 1.05
N ILE A 119 -1.79 10.69 0.18
CA ILE A 119 -2.95 10.41 -0.65
C ILE A 119 -3.38 8.96 -0.45
N LEU A 120 -4.65 8.76 -0.09
CA LEU A 120 -5.31 7.46 -0.02
C LEU A 120 -6.58 7.48 -0.85
N ASP A 121 -6.56 6.79 -1.99
CA ASP A 121 -7.73 6.62 -2.84
C ASP A 121 -8.18 5.15 -2.83
N LEU A 122 -9.32 4.92 -2.20
CA LEU A 122 -10.01 3.62 -2.13
C LEU A 122 -11.36 3.66 -2.86
N SER A 123 -11.60 4.69 -3.67
CA SER A 123 -12.89 4.91 -4.33
C SER A 123 -13.27 3.76 -5.26
N ARG A 124 -14.57 3.62 -5.56
CA ARG A 124 -15.09 2.65 -6.54
C ARG A 124 -14.63 1.21 -6.24
N ASN A 125 -14.86 0.77 -5.00
CA ASN A 125 -14.59 -0.59 -4.54
C ASN A 125 -15.86 -1.19 -3.88
N ASN A 126 -15.73 -2.37 -3.27
CA ASN A 126 -16.81 -3.05 -2.55
C ASN A 126 -16.58 -3.06 -1.02
N LEU A 127 -15.89 -2.05 -0.49
CA LEU A 127 -15.58 -1.95 0.94
C LEU A 127 -16.87 -1.69 1.75
N THR A 128 -16.92 -2.27 2.95
CA THR A 128 -18.10 -2.26 3.85
C THR A 128 -17.73 -1.81 5.26
N GLY A 129 -18.73 -1.52 6.08
CA GLY A 129 -18.54 -1.12 7.47
C GLY A 129 -18.23 0.37 7.63
N PRO A 130 -17.92 0.82 8.86
CA PRO A 130 -17.62 2.22 9.14
C PRO A 130 -16.26 2.65 8.62
N ILE A 131 -16.12 3.96 8.40
CA ILE A 131 -14.80 4.58 8.23
C ILE A 131 -14.15 4.59 9.63
N PRO A 132 -12.96 4.00 9.81
CA PRO A 132 -12.30 4.02 11.11
C PRO A 132 -11.86 5.44 11.47
N ALA A 133 -12.12 5.86 12.71
CA ALA A 133 -11.66 7.16 13.22
C ALA A 133 -10.13 7.27 13.19
N GLU A 134 -9.44 6.13 13.27
CA GLU A 134 -7.98 6.03 13.20
C GLU A 134 -7.39 6.47 11.86
N VAL A 135 -8.20 6.66 10.80
CA VAL A 135 -7.73 7.31 9.56
C VAL A 135 -7.21 8.73 9.85
N ALA A 136 -7.75 9.39 10.87
CA ALA A 136 -7.26 10.70 11.32
C ALA A 136 -5.84 10.64 11.95
N ASN A 137 -5.32 9.45 12.27
CA ASN A 137 -3.96 9.30 12.77
C ASN A 137 -2.90 9.40 11.66
N CYS A 138 -3.30 9.41 10.38
CA CYS A 138 -2.39 9.64 9.28
C CYS A 138 -1.97 11.12 9.25
N LYS A 139 -0.87 11.45 9.94
CA LYS A 139 -0.40 12.82 10.18
C LYS A 139 -0.23 13.69 8.93
N TYR A 140 0.06 13.06 7.79
CA TYR A 140 0.37 13.73 6.53
C TYR A 140 -0.72 13.56 5.47
N LEU A 141 -1.82 12.87 5.79
CA LEU A 141 -2.88 12.59 4.84
C LEU A 141 -3.67 13.87 4.57
N ASN A 142 -3.64 14.29 3.30
CA ASN A 142 -4.31 15.48 2.81
C ASN A 142 -5.46 15.11 1.86
N GLU A 143 -5.42 13.92 1.26
CA GLU A 143 -6.44 13.47 0.33
C GLU A 143 -6.92 12.07 0.68
N LEU A 144 -8.20 11.96 1.02
CA LEU A 144 -8.89 10.71 1.34
C LEU A 144 -10.11 10.58 0.43
N VAL A 145 -10.08 9.62 -0.49
CA VAL A 145 -11.15 9.40 -1.48
C VAL A 145 -11.80 8.04 -1.24
N LEU A 146 -13.08 8.03 -0.87
CA LEU A 146 -13.81 6.84 -0.44
C LEU A 146 -15.14 6.62 -1.18
N ASP A 147 -15.50 7.48 -2.14
CA ASP A 147 -16.78 7.40 -2.84
C ASP A 147 -16.93 6.10 -3.64
N GLY A 148 -18.16 5.71 -3.95
CA GLY A 148 -18.42 4.49 -4.72
C GLY A 148 -18.08 3.18 -3.98
N ASN A 149 -18.15 3.18 -2.65
CA ASN A 149 -18.07 1.99 -1.79
C ASN A 149 -19.44 1.67 -1.14
N ARG A 150 -19.50 0.63 -0.31
CA ARG A 150 -20.65 0.24 0.52
C ARG A 150 -20.43 0.53 2.01
N LEU A 151 -19.74 1.64 2.29
CA LEU A 151 -19.46 2.09 3.65
C LEU A 151 -20.76 2.48 4.36
N SER A 152 -20.79 2.31 5.68
CA SER A 152 -22.00 2.45 6.51
C SER A 152 -21.65 3.06 7.86
N GLY A 153 -22.63 3.66 8.53
CA GLY A 153 -22.40 4.32 9.82
C GLY A 153 -22.08 5.80 9.66
N LEU A 154 -21.67 6.45 10.75
CA LEU A 154 -21.39 7.87 10.78
C LEU A 154 -19.99 8.16 10.22
N ILE A 155 -19.83 9.34 9.63
CA ILE A 155 -18.50 9.90 9.33
C ILE A 155 -17.88 10.30 10.68
N PRO A 156 -16.72 9.75 11.08
CA PRO A 156 -16.07 10.14 12.32
C PRO A 156 -15.65 11.61 12.30
N ASP A 157 -15.91 12.32 13.40
CA ASP A 157 -15.56 13.74 13.51
C ASP A 157 -14.04 13.96 13.43
N GLU A 158 -13.24 12.93 13.77
CA GLU A 158 -11.79 12.96 13.69
C GLU A 158 -11.28 13.21 12.26
N ILE A 159 -12.04 12.81 11.23
CA ILE A 159 -11.65 13.03 9.82
C ILE A 159 -11.58 14.52 9.49
N PHE A 160 -12.39 15.36 10.15
CA PHE A 160 -12.34 16.81 9.96
C PHE A 160 -11.06 17.45 10.55
N ARG A 161 -10.18 16.67 11.19
CA ARG A 161 -8.86 17.10 11.66
C ARG A 161 -7.73 16.83 10.66
N LEU A 162 -8.01 16.12 9.56
CA LEU A 162 -7.06 15.97 8.45
C LEU A 162 -6.73 17.34 7.86
N LYS A 163 -5.48 17.52 7.40
CA LYS A 163 -4.93 18.83 7.03
C LYS A 163 -5.16 19.22 5.58
#